data_AF-A0A5N4AQH8-F1
#
_entry.id   AF-A0A5N4AQH8-F1
#
_cell.length_a   1.000
_cell.length_b   1.000
_cell.length_c   1.000
_cell.angle_alpha   90.00
_cell.angle_beta   90.00
_cell.angle_gamma   90.00
#
_symmetry.space_group_name_H-M   'P 1'
#
loop_
_entity.id
_entity.type
_entity.pdbx_description
1 polymer ?
#
loop_
_entity_poly.entity_id
_entity_poly.type
_entity_poly.pdbx_seq_one_letter_code
_entity_poly.pdbx_strand_id
1 'polypeptide(L)'
;MVTSHGCVMLLAVSMHLVLLLGSATSSQCAYKCTCNETTIKCSEKQLRTIPDFKRVDLQPDTIDLSNNNIEEVNEYSFVNPKLQKVKYLELCDNKIFNVNRLAFTILTDLEYLDLSNNQLDEIPSEVVEKNTKLLELNLSNNLFGLNTPTIVSASVMVLDLSSCKLETFTEDNLKVTPKLQALYMHVNNFHHLDYHVFRHSSLKFLDVSYNPWKCHCDTIKFFEHLIKFGLTRLQRNVQCLHSNKLFEDIYGPNGPLANNFCSKKLHFTNHEPASQKVATKNDVEPAENNEVSKSPTGTYPESIANLVMHFEVIVITGIASVIIVVSLITLAVVVRRTHPVPHTVYREVPTAATFL
;
A
#
# COMPACT_ATOMS: atom_id res chain seq x y z
N MET A 1 -39.64 66.10 9.90
CA MET A 1 -38.51 65.50 10.64
C MET A 1 -38.71 63.99 10.69
N VAL A 2 -38.33 63.29 9.62
CA VAL A 2 -38.21 61.82 9.63
C VAL A 2 -36.75 61.55 9.97
N THR A 3 -36.54 60.92 11.10
CA THR A 3 -35.26 60.87 11.80
C THR A 3 -34.26 59.98 11.07
N SER A 4 -33.01 60.44 11.05
CA SER A 4 -31.76 59.81 10.59
C SER A 4 -31.51 58.37 11.08
N HIS A 5 -32.40 57.78 11.86
CA HIS A 5 -32.26 56.45 12.46
C HIS A 5 -32.70 55.32 11.51
N GLY A 6 -33.59 55.59 10.55
CA GLY A 6 -34.06 54.58 9.58
C GLY A 6 -32.98 54.17 8.56
N CYS A 7 -32.07 55.08 8.21
CA CYS A 7 -31.01 54.82 7.22
C CYS A 7 -29.86 53.99 7.81
N VAL A 8 -29.53 54.19 9.09
CA VAL A 8 -28.50 53.42 9.81
C VAL A 8 -28.94 51.98 10.07
N MET A 9 -30.23 51.75 10.35
CA MET A 9 -30.78 50.41 10.55
C MET A 9 -30.83 49.60 9.25
N LEU A 10 -31.14 50.22 8.10
CA LEU A 10 -31.12 49.52 6.81
C LEU A 10 -29.71 49.08 6.39
N LEU A 11 -28.69 49.91 6.65
CA LEU A 11 -27.29 49.58 6.34
C LEU A 11 -26.74 48.48 7.27
N ALA A 12 -27.14 48.47 8.54
CA ALA A 12 -26.75 47.44 9.50
C ALA A 12 -27.36 46.07 9.18
N VAL A 13 -28.62 46.04 8.71
CA VAL A 13 -29.30 44.83 8.25
C VAL A 13 -28.72 44.33 6.93
N SER A 14 -28.35 45.22 6.00
CA SER A 14 -27.68 44.81 4.76
C SER A 14 -26.25 44.28 5.00
N MET A 15 -25.49 44.84 5.95
CA MET A 15 -24.18 44.28 6.32
C MET A 15 -24.29 42.92 7.02
N HIS A 16 -25.30 42.71 7.87
CA HIS A 16 -25.57 41.40 8.46
C HIS A 16 -26.02 40.37 7.43
N LEU A 17 -26.80 40.77 6.41
CA LEU A 17 -27.22 39.88 5.33
C LEU A 17 -26.05 39.53 4.38
N VAL A 18 -25.11 40.45 4.16
CA VAL A 18 -23.86 40.19 3.40
C VAL A 18 -22.90 39.30 4.19
N LEU A 19 -22.87 39.37 5.53
CA LEU A 19 -22.13 38.42 6.38
C LEU A 19 -22.77 37.02 6.42
N LEU A 20 -24.08 36.93 6.22
CA LEU A 20 -24.82 35.64 6.13
C LEU A 20 -24.81 35.03 4.71
N LEU A 21 -24.57 35.84 3.67
CA LEU A 21 -24.45 35.41 2.26
C LEU A 21 -23.00 35.31 1.77
N GLY A 22 -22.03 35.59 2.66
CA GLY A 22 -20.63 35.81 2.33
C GLY A 22 -19.67 34.92 3.11
N SER A 23 -19.94 33.62 3.20
CA SER A 23 -18.88 32.63 3.30
C SER A 23 -19.15 31.56 2.26
N ALA A 24 -18.69 31.79 1.03
CA ALA A 24 -18.28 30.66 0.21
C ALA A 24 -17.30 29.89 1.10
N THR A 25 -17.73 28.75 1.65
CA THR A 25 -16.84 27.85 2.36
C THR A 25 -15.76 27.53 1.35
N SER A 26 -14.56 28.09 1.52
CA SER A 26 -13.41 27.58 0.77
C SER A 26 -13.31 26.14 1.26
N SER A 27 -13.77 25.18 0.46
CA SER A 27 -13.59 23.77 0.76
C SER A 27 -12.09 23.61 1.01
N GLN A 28 -11.72 23.37 2.27
CA GLN A 28 -10.30 23.28 2.61
C GLN A 28 -9.80 22.01 1.95
N CYS A 29 -9.06 22.18 0.86
CA CYS A 29 -8.37 21.09 0.22
C CYS A 29 -7.21 20.62 1.11
N ALA A 30 -6.81 19.36 0.94
CA ALA A 30 -5.62 18.86 1.60
C ALA A 30 -4.38 19.68 1.21
N TYR A 31 -3.42 19.81 2.14
CA TYR A 31 -2.22 20.60 1.94
C TYR A 31 -1.46 20.19 0.66
N LYS A 32 -1.05 21.17 -0.16
CA LYS A 32 -0.41 21.04 -1.50
C LYS A 32 -1.27 20.41 -2.60
N CYS A 33 -2.44 19.91 -2.29
CA CYS A 33 -3.32 19.29 -3.27
C CYS A 33 -4.19 20.34 -3.97
N THR A 34 -4.72 19.95 -5.12
CA THR A 34 -5.76 20.69 -5.85
C THR A 34 -7.02 19.85 -5.81
N CYS A 35 -8.13 20.44 -5.37
CA CYS A 35 -9.40 19.75 -5.25
C CYS A 35 -10.41 20.33 -6.24
N ASN A 36 -11.18 19.45 -6.87
CA ASN A 36 -12.42 19.78 -7.56
C ASN A 36 -13.57 18.96 -6.95
N GLU A 37 -14.74 18.95 -7.58
CA GLU A 37 -15.93 18.27 -7.02
C GLU A 37 -15.76 16.76 -6.84
N THR A 38 -15.01 16.09 -7.71
CA THR A 38 -14.91 14.62 -7.76
C THR A 38 -13.50 14.09 -7.50
N THR A 39 -12.49 14.95 -7.49
CA THR A 39 -11.08 14.55 -7.47
C THR A 39 -10.27 15.41 -6.51
N ILE A 40 -9.48 14.73 -5.68
CA ILE A 40 -8.38 15.33 -4.93
C ILE A 40 -7.07 14.95 -5.62
N LYS A 41 -6.43 15.92 -6.29
CA LYS A 41 -5.17 15.73 -7.00
C LYS A 41 -3.99 16.20 -6.16
N CYS A 42 -3.20 15.26 -5.69
CA CYS A 42 -2.00 15.44 -4.88
C CYS A 42 -0.73 14.91 -5.58
N SER A 43 -0.80 14.56 -6.87
CA SER A 43 0.33 14.03 -7.64
C SER A 43 1.44 15.06 -7.89
N GLU A 44 2.68 14.55 -7.99
CA GLU A 44 3.89 15.32 -8.31
C GLU A 44 4.16 16.48 -7.33
N LYS A 45 3.76 16.31 -6.06
CA LYS A 45 3.92 17.35 -5.01
C LYS A 45 5.11 17.13 -4.09
N GLN A 46 5.94 16.14 -4.41
CA GLN A 46 7.10 15.74 -3.60
C GLN A 46 6.70 15.39 -2.16
N LEU A 47 5.51 14.82 -1.98
CA LEU A 47 4.98 14.45 -0.67
C LEU A 47 5.78 13.27 -0.12
N ARG A 48 6.11 13.31 1.18
CA ARG A 48 6.73 12.18 1.89
C ARG A 48 5.74 11.35 2.68
N THR A 49 4.57 11.92 2.94
CA THR A 49 3.47 11.32 3.69
C THR A 49 2.16 11.67 3.03
N ILE A 50 1.14 10.84 3.26
CA ILE A 50 -0.22 11.16 2.84
C ILE A 50 -0.68 12.47 3.52
N PRO A 51 -1.25 13.44 2.78
CA PRO A 51 -1.78 14.68 3.34
C PRO A 51 -2.92 14.44 4.34
N ASP A 52 -3.08 15.37 5.29
CA ASP A 52 -4.21 15.30 6.23
C ASP A 52 -5.53 15.63 5.53
N PHE A 53 -6.39 14.63 5.37
CA PHE A 53 -7.72 14.78 4.79
C PHE A 53 -8.81 15.16 5.79
N LYS A 54 -8.54 15.29 7.10
CA LYS A 54 -9.57 15.52 8.15
C LYS A 54 -10.45 16.74 7.91
N ARG A 55 -9.92 17.78 7.26
CA ARG A 55 -10.62 19.05 7.00
C ARG A 55 -11.23 19.15 5.61
N VAL A 56 -11.07 18.11 4.78
CA VAL A 56 -11.66 18.08 3.44
C VAL A 56 -13.17 17.90 3.55
N ASP A 57 -13.90 18.87 3.02
CA ASP A 57 -15.37 18.94 3.04
C ASP A 57 -16.02 18.26 1.81
N LEU A 58 -15.20 17.79 0.87
CA LEU A 58 -15.62 17.17 -0.39
C LEU A 58 -15.85 15.66 -0.22
N GLN A 59 -16.67 15.08 -1.10
CA GLN A 59 -16.88 13.64 -1.23
C GLN A 59 -16.34 13.18 -2.61
N PRO A 60 -15.01 13.08 -2.76
CA PRO A 60 -14.41 12.75 -4.05
C PRO A 60 -14.67 11.29 -4.44
N ASP A 61 -14.75 11.05 -5.75
CA ASP A 61 -14.68 9.73 -6.34
C ASP A 61 -13.21 9.27 -6.52
N THR A 62 -12.27 10.21 -6.63
CA THR A 62 -10.86 9.92 -6.93
C THR A 62 -9.90 10.65 -5.99
N ILE A 63 -8.89 9.93 -5.51
CA ILE A 63 -7.71 10.53 -4.86
C ILE A 63 -6.47 10.10 -5.65
N ASP A 64 -5.78 11.08 -6.24
CA ASP A 64 -4.52 10.87 -6.95
C ASP A 64 -3.35 11.33 -6.07
N LEU A 65 -2.60 10.38 -5.53
CA LEU A 65 -1.37 10.56 -4.74
C LEU A 65 -0.14 10.05 -5.49
N SER A 66 -0.26 9.81 -6.80
CA SER A 66 0.81 9.24 -7.61
C SER A 66 2.04 10.14 -7.73
N ASN A 67 3.18 9.59 -8.13
CA ASN A 67 4.38 10.37 -8.45
C ASN A 67 4.86 11.25 -7.29
N ASN A 68 4.96 10.66 -6.10
CA ASN A 68 5.43 11.33 -4.88
C ASN A 68 6.57 10.52 -4.23
N ASN A 69 6.95 10.87 -3.01
CA ASN A 69 7.95 10.15 -2.21
C ASN A 69 7.30 9.54 -0.96
N ILE A 70 6.03 9.11 -1.04
CA ILE A 70 5.31 8.55 0.12
C ILE A 70 5.95 7.20 0.47
N GLU A 71 6.30 7.03 1.74
CA GLU A 71 7.02 5.85 2.24
C GLU A 71 6.10 4.86 2.97
N GLU A 72 5.03 5.36 3.59
CA GLU A 72 4.10 4.56 4.39
C GLU A 72 2.65 5.01 4.20
N VAL A 73 1.74 4.03 4.27
CA VAL A 73 0.30 4.26 4.35
C VAL A 73 -0.20 3.76 5.70
N ASN A 74 -0.56 4.69 6.58
CA ASN A 74 -0.92 4.40 7.96
C ASN A 74 -2.43 4.28 8.14
N GLU A 75 -2.88 3.67 9.25
CA GLU A 75 -4.31 3.49 9.56
C GLU A 75 -5.09 4.81 9.63
N TYR A 76 -4.39 5.92 9.88
CA TYR A 76 -4.97 7.26 9.98
C TYR A 76 -4.96 8.05 8.67
N SER A 77 -4.33 7.54 7.61
CA SER A 77 -4.08 8.27 6.36
C SER A 77 -5.37 8.73 5.67
N PHE A 78 -6.44 7.94 5.72
CA PHE A 78 -7.73 8.24 5.09
C PHE A 78 -8.88 8.39 6.09
N VAL A 79 -8.58 8.79 7.34
CA VAL A 79 -9.59 8.94 8.40
C VAL A 79 -10.41 10.22 8.20
N ASN A 80 -11.33 10.16 7.25
CA ASN A 80 -12.39 11.13 7.02
C ASN A 80 -13.62 10.40 6.42
N PRO A 81 -14.79 10.42 7.10
CA PRO A 81 -16.00 9.75 6.63
C PRO A 81 -16.47 10.16 5.23
N LYS A 82 -16.09 11.36 4.75
CA LYS A 82 -16.44 11.83 3.39
C LYS A 82 -15.68 11.10 2.30
N LEU A 83 -14.58 10.42 2.63
CA LEU A 83 -13.82 9.60 1.69
C LEU A 83 -14.44 8.22 1.45
N GLN A 84 -15.57 7.89 2.09
CA GLN A 84 -16.30 6.64 1.83
C GLN A 84 -16.74 6.49 0.36
N LYS A 85 -16.84 7.62 -0.37
CA LYS A 85 -17.21 7.70 -1.79
C LYS A 85 -16.05 7.52 -2.76
N VAL A 86 -14.81 7.45 -2.27
CA VAL A 86 -13.66 7.22 -3.13
C VAL A 86 -13.77 5.85 -3.78
N LYS A 87 -13.74 5.85 -5.10
CA LYS A 87 -13.74 4.68 -5.98
C LYS A 87 -12.34 4.38 -6.53
N TYR A 88 -11.56 5.42 -6.78
CA TYR A 88 -10.23 5.31 -7.39
C TYR A 88 -9.18 5.90 -6.45
N LEU A 89 -8.24 5.06 -6.00
CA LEU A 89 -7.09 5.50 -5.21
C LEU A 89 -5.80 5.16 -5.96
N GLU A 90 -5.08 6.20 -6.37
CA GLU A 90 -3.80 6.07 -7.07
C GLU A 90 -2.65 6.41 -6.13
N LEU A 91 -1.83 5.42 -5.81
CA LEU A 91 -0.62 5.52 -4.97
C LEU A 91 0.63 5.05 -5.74
N CYS A 92 0.53 4.90 -7.06
CA CYS A 92 1.62 4.47 -7.91
C CYS A 92 2.78 5.47 -7.97
N ASP A 93 3.97 4.98 -8.33
CA ASP A 93 5.19 5.78 -8.48
C ASP A 93 5.53 6.55 -7.18
N ASN A 94 5.57 5.81 -6.08
CA ASN A 94 5.95 6.29 -4.75
C ASN A 94 7.13 5.47 -4.21
N LYS A 95 7.38 5.54 -2.89
CA LYS A 95 8.41 4.77 -2.19
C LYS A 95 7.80 3.90 -1.09
N ILE A 96 6.55 3.49 -1.27
CA ILE A 96 5.78 2.83 -0.23
C ILE A 96 6.40 1.46 0.03
N PHE A 97 6.91 1.25 1.23
CA PHE A 97 7.42 -0.05 1.68
C PHE A 97 6.49 -0.69 2.72
N ASN A 98 5.56 0.06 3.30
CA ASN A 98 4.63 -0.46 4.30
C ASN A 98 3.22 0.11 4.13
N VAL A 99 2.23 -0.77 4.19
CA VAL A 99 0.80 -0.42 4.22
C VAL A 99 0.18 -1.08 5.44
N ASN A 100 -0.35 -0.26 6.33
CA ASN A 100 -1.07 -0.75 7.50
C ASN A 100 -2.33 -1.52 7.07
N ARG A 101 -2.59 -2.67 7.71
CA ARG A 101 -3.76 -3.53 7.42
C ARG A 101 -5.12 -2.84 7.49
N LEU A 102 -5.25 -1.71 8.19
CA LEU A 102 -6.49 -0.94 8.32
C LEU A 102 -6.56 0.30 7.43
N ALA A 103 -5.50 0.62 6.68
CA ALA A 103 -5.34 1.87 5.94
C ALA A 103 -6.54 2.23 5.04
N PHE A 104 -7.12 1.25 4.35
CA PHE A 104 -8.19 1.48 3.36
C PHE A 104 -9.59 1.15 3.87
N THR A 105 -9.76 0.88 5.17
CA THR A 105 -11.04 0.40 5.73
C THR A 105 -12.19 1.41 5.56
N ILE A 106 -11.90 2.72 5.59
CA ILE A 106 -12.92 3.77 5.38
C ILE A 106 -13.36 3.88 3.91
N LEU A 107 -12.55 3.43 2.96
CA LEU A 107 -12.81 3.56 1.52
C LEU A 107 -13.78 2.46 1.06
N THR A 108 -15.00 2.47 1.57
CA THR A 108 -15.98 1.39 1.37
C THR A 108 -16.52 1.29 -0.05
N ASP A 109 -16.47 2.39 -0.82
CA ASP A 109 -16.84 2.41 -2.24
C ASP A 109 -15.63 2.21 -3.17
N LEU A 110 -14.46 1.80 -2.66
CA LEU A 110 -13.25 1.61 -3.46
C LEU A 110 -13.45 0.51 -4.50
N GLU A 111 -13.21 0.84 -5.77
CA GLU A 111 -13.35 -0.02 -6.95
C GLU A 111 -11.98 -0.33 -7.59
N TYR A 112 -11.03 0.61 -7.50
CA TYR A 112 -9.68 0.52 -8.08
C TYR A 112 -8.63 1.00 -7.08
N LEU A 113 -7.59 0.20 -6.87
CA LEU A 113 -6.43 0.54 -6.05
C LEU A 113 -5.13 0.29 -6.84
N ASP A 114 -4.36 1.35 -7.04
CA ASP A 114 -3.04 1.27 -7.66
C ASP A 114 -1.93 1.51 -6.64
N LEU A 115 -1.14 0.47 -6.38
CA LEU A 115 0.06 0.47 -5.55
C LEU A 115 1.30 0.09 -6.38
N SER A 116 1.23 0.15 -7.70
CA SER A 116 2.33 -0.21 -8.59
C SER A 116 3.54 0.73 -8.46
N ASN A 117 4.71 0.26 -8.88
CA ASN A 117 5.95 1.05 -8.85
C ASN A 117 6.25 1.61 -7.45
N ASN A 118 6.25 0.72 -6.46
CA ASN A 118 6.56 1.01 -5.06
C ASN A 118 7.67 0.06 -4.56
N GLN A 119 7.88 -0.01 -3.25
CA GLN A 119 8.94 -0.79 -2.62
C GLN A 119 8.38 -1.86 -1.67
N LEU A 120 7.16 -2.34 -1.92
CA LEU A 120 6.50 -3.34 -1.08
C LEU A 120 7.21 -4.68 -1.21
N ASP A 121 7.76 -5.21 -0.12
CA ASP A 121 8.25 -6.58 -0.01
C ASP A 121 7.24 -7.52 0.66
N GLU A 122 6.28 -6.95 1.40
CA GLU A 122 5.10 -7.63 1.91
C GLU A 122 3.85 -6.73 1.79
N ILE A 123 2.68 -7.37 1.87
CA ILE A 123 1.42 -6.66 2.05
C ILE A 123 0.53 -7.49 2.98
N PRO A 124 -0.04 -6.91 4.06
CA PRO A 124 -0.94 -7.64 4.94
C PRO A 124 -2.12 -8.22 4.15
N SER A 125 -2.49 -9.47 4.45
CA SER A 125 -3.54 -10.16 3.70
C SER A 125 -4.91 -9.50 3.85
N GLU A 126 -5.12 -8.77 4.95
CA GLU A 126 -6.37 -8.10 5.31
C GLU A 126 -6.51 -6.70 4.68
N VAL A 127 -5.46 -6.16 4.05
CA VAL A 127 -5.37 -4.77 3.58
C VAL A 127 -6.54 -4.33 2.69
N VAL A 128 -7.10 -5.26 1.91
CA VAL A 128 -8.25 -5.06 1.02
C VAL A 128 -9.43 -5.99 1.33
N GLU A 129 -9.37 -6.75 2.43
CA GLU A 129 -10.39 -7.75 2.79
C GLU A 129 -11.76 -7.09 3.00
N LYS A 130 -11.78 -5.87 3.57
CA LYS A 130 -13.02 -5.12 3.84
C LYS A 130 -13.54 -4.33 2.64
N ASN A 131 -12.73 -4.13 1.59
CA ASN A 131 -13.13 -3.39 0.40
C ASN A 131 -13.93 -4.29 -0.56
N THR A 132 -15.17 -4.59 -0.18
CA THR A 132 -16.05 -5.55 -0.89
C THR A 132 -16.50 -5.12 -2.30
N LYS A 133 -16.17 -3.90 -2.71
CA LYS A 133 -16.41 -3.37 -4.05
C LYS A 133 -15.13 -3.28 -4.90
N LEU A 134 -13.96 -3.61 -4.35
CA LEU A 134 -12.69 -3.52 -5.07
C LEU A 134 -12.70 -4.53 -6.21
N LEU A 135 -12.59 -4.04 -7.44
CA LEU A 135 -12.61 -4.84 -8.67
C LEU A 135 -11.20 -5.06 -9.21
N GLU A 136 -10.34 -4.06 -9.08
CA GLU A 136 -9.01 -4.06 -9.67
C GLU A 136 -7.97 -3.66 -8.64
N LEU A 137 -6.92 -4.47 -8.53
CA LEU A 137 -5.78 -4.24 -7.66
C LEU A 137 -4.50 -4.35 -8.47
N ASN A 138 -3.75 -3.25 -8.55
CA ASN A 138 -2.45 -3.21 -9.20
C ASN A 138 -1.33 -3.18 -8.15
N LEU A 139 -0.54 -4.26 -8.10
CA LEU A 139 0.62 -4.42 -7.23
C LEU A 139 1.91 -4.60 -8.03
N SER A 140 1.88 -4.34 -9.34
CA SER A 140 3.02 -4.56 -10.23
C SER A 140 4.24 -3.73 -9.85
N ASN A 141 5.42 -4.22 -10.24
CA ASN A 141 6.70 -3.55 -10.02
C ASN A 141 6.94 -3.18 -8.54
N ASN A 142 6.74 -4.18 -7.66
CA ASN A 142 7.09 -4.16 -6.25
C ASN A 142 8.21 -5.20 -5.96
N LEU A 143 8.55 -5.41 -4.69
CA LEU A 143 9.72 -6.16 -4.23
C LEU A 143 9.37 -7.48 -3.50
N PHE A 144 8.19 -8.07 -3.75
CA PHE A 144 7.72 -9.30 -3.08
C PHE A 144 8.69 -10.49 -3.15
N GLY A 145 9.54 -10.55 -4.18
CA GLY A 145 10.61 -11.53 -4.24
C GLY A 145 10.08 -12.95 -4.41
N LEU A 146 10.58 -13.91 -3.62
CA LEU A 146 10.28 -15.33 -3.82
C LEU A 146 8.78 -15.69 -3.63
N ASN A 147 8.12 -15.01 -2.68
CA ASN A 147 6.79 -15.38 -2.21
C ASN A 147 5.73 -14.47 -2.82
N THR A 148 4.73 -15.08 -3.48
CA THR A 148 3.54 -14.33 -3.91
C THR A 148 2.75 -13.89 -2.68
N PRO A 149 2.37 -12.60 -2.58
CA PRO A 149 1.55 -12.11 -1.48
C PRO A 149 0.17 -12.79 -1.46
N THR A 150 -0.29 -13.15 -0.26
CA THR A 150 -1.65 -13.68 -0.07
C THR A 150 -2.63 -12.52 0.02
N ILE A 151 -3.38 -12.27 -1.04
CA ILE A 151 -4.42 -11.23 -1.08
C ILE A 151 -5.77 -11.86 -0.76
N VAL A 152 -6.38 -11.53 0.37
CA VAL A 152 -7.73 -12.02 0.70
C VAL A 152 -8.76 -11.02 0.16
N SER A 153 -9.52 -11.42 -0.86
CA SER A 153 -10.57 -10.56 -1.43
C SER A 153 -11.74 -11.35 -2.00
N ALA A 154 -12.95 -10.95 -1.61
CA ALA A 154 -14.19 -11.51 -2.13
C ALA A 154 -14.68 -10.85 -3.44
N SER A 155 -14.01 -9.78 -3.89
CA SER A 155 -14.49 -8.90 -4.97
C SER A 155 -13.53 -8.73 -6.14
N VAL A 156 -12.21 -8.79 -5.89
CA VAL A 156 -11.19 -8.53 -6.92
C VAL A 156 -11.37 -9.46 -8.11
N MET A 157 -11.43 -8.85 -9.30
CA MET A 157 -11.57 -9.51 -10.60
C MET A 157 -10.30 -9.37 -11.44
N VAL A 158 -9.54 -8.29 -11.26
CA VAL A 158 -8.28 -8.04 -11.97
C VAL A 158 -7.17 -7.85 -10.95
N LEU A 159 -6.12 -8.66 -11.06
CA LEU A 159 -4.93 -8.57 -10.20
C LEU A 159 -3.68 -8.49 -11.07
N ASP A 160 -2.89 -7.46 -10.87
CA ASP A 160 -1.58 -7.32 -11.50
C ASP A 160 -0.46 -7.52 -10.48
N LEU A 161 0.33 -8.57 -10.71
CA LEU A 161 1.53 -8.97 -9.95
C LEU A 161 2.76 -9.06 -10.88
N SER A 162 2.74 -8.37 -12.00
CA SER A 162 3.85 -8.35 -12.95
C SER A 162 5.07 -7.63 -12.38
N SER A 163 6.27 -8.01 -12.82
CA SER A 163 7.52 -7.35 -12.40
C SER A 163 7.81 -7.35 -10.88
N CYS A 164 7.30 -8.35 -10.15
CA CYS A 164 7.42 -8.47 -8.69
C CYS A 164 8.53 -9.42 -8.21
N LYS A 165 9.32 -9.96 -9.15
CA LYS A 165 10.39 -10.95 -8.92
C LYS A 165 9.90 -12.31 -8.37
N LEU A 166 8.63 -12.62 -8.60
CA LEU A 166 7.95 -13.83 -8.11
C LEU A 166 8.56 -15.10 -8.70
N GLU A 167 8.75 -16.13 -7.87
CA GLU A 167 9.19 -17.46 -8.33
C GLU A 167 8.12 -18.54 -8.15
N THR A 168 7.17 -18.33 -7.23
CA THR A 168 6.15 -19.32 -6.84
C THR A 168 4.76 -18.73 -6.82
N PHE A 169 3.76 -19.50 -7.27
CA PHE A 169 2.34 -19.16 -7.22
C PHE A 169 1.55 -20.44 -7.01
N THR A 170 0.65 -20.49 -6.02
CA THR A 170 -0.01 -21.74 -5.60
C THR A 170 -1.53 -21.63 -5.68
N GLU A 171 -2.22 -22.77 -5.54
CA GLU A 171 -3.69 -22.83 -5.51
C GLU A 171 -4.27 -21.99 -4.36
N ASP A 172 -3.54 -21.86 -3.24
CA ASP A 172 -4.01 -21.11 -2.08
C ASP A 172 -4.15 -19.62 -2.36
N ASN A 173 -3.32 -19.04 -3.24
CA ASN A 173 -3.47 -17.65 -3.70
C ASN A 173 -4.81 -17.45 -4.44
N LEU A 174 -5.28 -18.46 -5.19
CA LEU A 174 -6.55 -18.40 -5.93
C LEU A 174 -7.76 -18.73 -5.06
N LYS A 175 -7.62 -19.60 -4.05
CA LYS A 175 -8.71 -19.93 -3.11
C LYS A 175 -9.24 -18.70 -2.39
N VAL A 176 -8.35 -17.77 -2.04
CA VAL A 176 -8.71 -16.54 -1.31
C VAL A 176 -9.10 -15.37 -2.24
N THR A 177 -9.12 -15.59 -3.56
CA THR A 177 -9.56 -14.61 -4.58
C THR A 177 -10.56 -15.25 -5.58
N PRO A 178 -11.71 -15.77 -5.12
CA PRO A 178 -12.58 -16.65 -5.92
C PRO A 178 -13.21 -15.99 -7.16
N LYS A 179 -13.25 -14.66 -7.23
CA LYS A 179 -13.81 -13.90 -8.37
C LYS A 179 -12.77 -13.47 -9.40
N LEU A 180 -11.50 -13.84 -9.23
CA LEU A 180 -10.43 -13.39 -10.10
C LEU A 180 -10.63 -13.89 -11.54
N GLN A 181 -10.69 -12.96 -12.49
CA GLN A 181 -10.91 -13.22 -13.92
C GLN A 181 -9.68 -12.91 -14.78
N ALA A 182 -8.88 -11.93 -14.39
CA ALA A 182 -7.65 -11.55 -15.09
C ALA A 182 -6.49 -11.47 -14.11
N LEU A 183 -5.41 -12.19 -14.43
CA LEU A 183 -4.20 -12.24 -13.64
C LEU A 183 -2.97 -11.95 -14.51
N TYR A 184 -2.22 -10.91 -14.15
CA TYR A 184 -0.96 -10.56 -14.81
C TYR A 184 0.20 -10.98 -13.92
N MET A 185 1.08 -11.81 -14.48
CA MET A 185 2.28 -12.36 -13.82
C MET A 185 3.50 -12.31 -14.75
N HIS A 186 3.46 -11.49 -15.79
CA HIS A 186 4.57 -11.34 -16.73
C HIS A 186 5.79 -10.68 -16.07
N VAL A 187 6.98 -10.90 -16.65
CA VAL A 187 8.23 -10.27 -16.18
C VAL A 187 8.52 -10.63 -14.72
N ASN A 188 8.34 -11.90 -14.36
CA ASN A 188 8.71 -12.45 -13.06
C ASN A 188 9.83 -13.50 -13.23
N ASN A 189 10.11 -14.28 -12.19
CA ASN A 189 11.13 -15.31 -12.17
C ASN A 189 10.53 -16.73 -12.18
N PHE A 190 9.35 -16.92 -12.77
CA PHE A 190 8.73 -18.24 -12.83
C PHE A 190 9.52 -19.17 -13.77
N HIS A 191 10.07 -20.24 -13.19
CA HIS A 191 10.75 -21.30 -13.94
C HIS A 191 9.81 -22.45 -14.33
N HIS A 192 8.77 -22.67 -13.53
CA HIS A 192 7.75 -23.69 -13.72
C HIS A 192 6.49 -23.29 -12.94
N LEU A 193 5.32 -23.70 -13.43
CA LEU A 193 4.05 -23.61 -12.71
C LEU A 193 3.28 -24.90 -12.97
N ASP A 194 2.63 -25.43 -11.94
CA ASP A 194 1.78 -26.62 -12.09
C ASP A 194 0.41 -26.20 -12.65
N TYR A 195 -0.07 -26.92 -13.66
CA TYR A 195 -1.39 -26.70 -14.23
C TYR A 195 -2.53 -26.93 -13.22
N HIS A 196 -2.31 -27.75 -12.19
CA HIS A 196 -3.27 -27.98 -11.12
C HIS A 196 -3.65 -26.71 -10.37
N VAL A 197 -2.73 -25.74 -10.27
CA VAL A 197 -2.97 -24.44 -9.62
C VAL A 197 -4.16 -23.71 -10.24
N PHE A 198 -4.31 -23.80 -11.57
CA PHE A 198 -5.33 -23.04 -12.31
C PHE A 198 -6.59 -23.85 -12.64
N ARG A 199 -6.60 -25.15 -12.33
CA ARG A 199 -7.64 -26.10 -12.74
C ARG A 199 -9.05 -25.69 -12.32
N HIS A 200 -9.17 -25.04 -11.16
CA HIS A 200 -10.44 -24.64 -10.56
C HIS A 200 -10.65 -23.12 -10.53
N SER A 201 -9.80 -22.37 -11.25
CA SER A 201 -9.89 -20.92 -11.30
C SER A 201 -11.06 -20.45 -12.16
N SER A 202 -11.60 -19.27 -11.83
CA SER A 202 -12.57 -18.54 -12.65
C SER A 202 -11.89 -17.61 -13.68
N LEU A 203 -10.57 -17.79 -13.86
CA LEU A 203 -9.76 -16.98 -14.76
C LEU A 203 -10.25 -17.11 -16.20
N LYS A 204 -10.26 -15.98 -16.88
CA LYS A 204 -10.52 -15.81 -18.31
C LYS A 204 -9.26 -15.34 -19.04
N PHE A 205 -8.34 -14.73 -18.31
CA PHE A 205 -7.09 -14.19 -18.84
C PHE A 205 -5.95 -14.41 -17.84
N LEU A 206 -4.83 -14.90 -18.36
CA LEU A 206 -3.58 -15.11 -17.64
C LEU A 206 -2.42 -14.69 -18.52
N ASP A 207 -1.63 -13.72 -18.05
CA ASP A 207 -0.37 -13.34 -18.66
C ASP A 207 0.81 -13.87 -17.85
N VAL A 208 1.59 -14.74 -18.47
CA VAL A 208 2.79 -15.39 -17.90
C VAL A 208 4.01 -15.20 -18.81
N SER A 209 3.94 -14.24 -19.74
CA SER A 209 5.02 -13.91 -20.67
C SER A 209 6.27 -13.39 -19.95
N TYR A 210 7.42 -13.41 -20.64
CA TYR A 210 8.69 -12.90 -20.11
C TYR A 210 9.11 -13.47 -18.76
N ASN A 211 8.90 -14.76 -18.57
CA ASN A 211 9.38 -15.52 -17.41
C ASN A 211 10.44 -16.54 -17.86
N PRO A 212 11.45 -16.85 -17.02
CA PRO A 212 12.56 -17.72 -17.36
C PRO A 212 12.17 -19.22 -17.32
N TRP A 213 11.18 -19.62 -18.11
CA TRP A 213 10.65 -20.99 -18.10
C TRP A 213 11.72 -22.03 -18.43
N LYS A 214 11.78 -23.10 -17.64
CA LYS A 214 12.56 -24.30 -17.98
C LYS A 214 11.69 -25.25 -18.80
N CYS A 215 12.16 -25.71 -19.96
CA CYS A 215 11.40 -26.71 -20.72
C CYS A 215 11.57 -28.10 -20.07
N HIS A 216 10.58 -28.46 -19.25
CA HIS A 216 10.35 -29.81 -18.73
C HIS A 216 8.89 -30.20 -18.98
N CYS A 217 8.57 -31.48 -18.84
CA CYS A 217 7.25 -31.99 -19.19
C CYS A 217 6.10 -31.27 -18.46
N ASP A 218 6.31 -30.88 -17.20
CA ASP A 218 5.27 -30.21 -16.41
C ASP A 218 5.00 -28.78 -16.89
N THR A 219 6.06 -28.03 -17.23
CA THR A 219 5.94 -26.71 -17.89
C THR A 219 5.18 -26.82 -19.21
N ILE A 220 5.48 -27.84 -20.03
CA ILE A 220 4.81 -28.03 -21.31
C ILE A 220 3.33 -28.36 -21.10
N LYS A 221 2.98 -29.27 -20.18
CA LYS A 221 1.60 -29.58 -19.82
C LYS A 221 0.83 -28.36 -19.29
N PHE A 222 1.50 -27.50 -18.52
CA PHE A 222 0.93 -26.22 -18.08
C PHE A 222 0.51 -25.36 -19.27
N PHE A 223 1.39 -25.16 -20.25
CA PHE A 223 1.04 -24.39 -21.44
C PHE A 223 -0.01 -25.09 -22.33
N GLU A 224 -0.01 -26.42 -22.45
CA GLU A 224 -1.09 -27.17 -23.11
C GLU A 224 -2.45 -26.88 -22.46
N HIS A 225 -2.48 -26.87 -21.12
CA HIS A 225 -3.67 -26.53 -20.36
C HIS A 225 -4.15 -25.11 -20.66
N LEU A 226 -3.25 -24.11 -20.61
CA LEU A 226 -3.62 -22.72 -20.88
C LEU A 226 -4.23 -22.53 -22.28
N ILE A 227 -3.66 -23.19 -23.30
CA ILE A 227 -4.20 -23.16 -24.67
C ILE A 227 -5.59 -23.79 -24.71
N LYS A 228 -5.73 -25.00 -24.14
CA LYS A 228 -6.97 -25.78 -24.18
C LYS A 228 -8.14 -25.01 -23.57
N PHE A 229 -7.89 -24.23 -22.52
CA PHE A 229 -8.91 -23.45 -21.83
C PHE A 229 -8.99 -21.99 -22.30
N GLY A 230 -8.19 -21.58 -23.29
CA GLY A 230 -8.21 -20.21 -23.82
C GLY A 230 -7.77 -19.14 -22.83
N LEU A 231 -6.99 -19.52 -21.81
CA LEU A 231 -6.57 -18.62 -20.72
C LEU A 231 -5.50 -17.61 -21.13
N THR A 232 -4.81 -17.84 -22.24
CA THR A 232 -3.79 -16.94 -22.75
C THR A 232 -4.07 -16.61 -24.20
N ARG A 233 -3.89 -15.33 -24.57
CA ARG A 233 -3.75 -14.95 -25.98
C ARG A 233 -2.31 -15.21 -26.34
N LEU A 234 -2.08 -16.32 -27.05
CA LEU A 234 -0.78 -16.90 -27.40
C LEU A 234 0.11 -16.04 -28.32
N GLN A 235 0.05 -14.72 -28.19
CA GLN A 235 0.75 -13.79 -29.04
C GLN A 235 1.83 -13.09 -28.23
N ARG A 236 2.98 -13.79 -28.19
CA ARG A 236 4.37 -13.31 -28.03
C ARG A 236 5.03 -13.55 -26.67
N ASN A 237 6.27 -14.03 -26.76
CA ASN A 237 7.32 -14.03 -25.73
C ASN A 237 7.09 -14.94 -24.52
N VAL A 238 6.56 -16.14 -24.77
CA VAL A 238 6.75 -17.27 -23.87
C VAL A 238 7.84 -18.16 -24.45
N GLN A 239 9.03 -18.01 -23.89
CA GLN A 239 10.25 -18.74 -24.26
C GLN A 239 10.59 -19.75 -23.18
N CYS A 240 11.32 -20.82 -23.51
CA CYS A 240 11.86 -21.71 -22.49
C CYS A 240 13.27 -22.20 -22.81
N LEU A 241 14.03 -22.55 -21.77
CA LEU A 241 15.39 -23.07 -21.87
C LEU A 241 15.43 -24.55 -21.48
N HIS A 242 16.08 -25.39 -22.30
CA HIS A 242 16.36 -26.78 -21.98
C HIS A 242 17.74 -27.19 -22.47
N SER A 243 18.59 -27.73 -21.59
CA SER A 243 19.94 -28.21 -21.93
C SER A 243 20.74 -27.18 -22.76
N ASN A 244 20.70 -25.91 -22.34
CA ASN A 244 21.31 -24.74 -23.01
C ASN A 244 20.73 -24.37 -24.39
N LYS A 245 19.68 -25.05 -24.86
CA LYS A 245 18.92 -24.65 -26.05
C LYS A 245 17.75 -23.76 -25.65
N LEU A 246 17.74 -22.53 -26.15
CA LEU A 246 16.61 -21.61 -26.04
C LEU A 246 15.57 -21.95 -27.12
N PHE A 247 14.31 -22.08 -26.71
CA PHE A 247 13.17 -22.14 -27.61
C PHE A 247 12.52 -20.76 -27.63
N GLU A 248 12.62 -20.08 -28.77
CA GLU A 248 12.09 -18.72 -28.98
C GLU A 248 10.55 -18.65 -28.87
N ASP A 249 9.88 -19.77 -29.15
CA ASP A 249 8.46 -19.96 -28.88
C ASP A 249 8.24 -21.37 -28.32
N ILE A 250 7.50 -21.47 -27.21
CA ILE A 250 7.03 -22.77 -26.71
C ILE A 250 6.03 -23.40 -27.70
N TYR A 251 5.31 -22.54 -28.43
CA TYR A 251 4.32 -22.87 -29.44
C TYR A 251 4.93 -22.94 -30.84
N GLY A 252 4.17 -23.44 -31.82
CA GLY A 252 4.60 -23.48 -33.23
C GLY A 252 5.28 -24.80 -33.63
N PRO A 253 5.53 -25.00 -34.94
CA PRO A 253 5.87 -26.32 -35.52
C PRO A 253 7.18 -26.91 -35.00
N ASN A 254 8.11 -26.05 -34.55
CA ASN A 254 9.40 -26.46 -34.01
C ASN A 254 9.48 -26.32 -32.47
N GLY A 255 8.41 -25.83 -31.83
CA GLY A 255 8.34 -25.66 -30.39
C GLY A 255 8.17 -26.99 -29.63
N PRO A 256 8.45 -27.03 -28.32
CA PRO A 256 8.25 -28.22 -27.49
C PRO A 256 6.83 -28.80 -27.56
N LEU A 257 5.80 -27.97 -27.70
CA LEU A 257 4.40 -28.44 -27.78
C LEU A 257 4.09 -29.25 -29.04
N ALA A 258 4.62 -28.84 -30.21
CA ALA A 258 4.35 -29.53 -31.47
C ALA A 258 5.16 -30.84 -31.62
N ASN A 259 6.29 -30.94 -30.93
CA ASN A 259 7.27 -32.02 -31.12
C ASN A 259 7.10 -33.19 -30.15
N ASN A 260 5.95 -33.33 -29.48
CA ASN A 260 5.71 -34.42 -28.54
C ASN A 260 6.84 -34.48 -27.48
N PHE A 261 7.29 -33.33 -26.97
CA PHE A 261 8.42 -33.22 -26.04
C PHE A 261 8.25 -34.15 -24.83
N CYS A 262 7.01 -34.37 -24.39
CA CYS A 262 6.64 -35.23 -23.27
C CYS A 262 6.38 -36.70 -23.66
N SER A 263 6.20 -37.03 -24.95
CA SER A 263 5.68 -38.33 -25.42
C SER A 263 6.77 -39.37 -25.73
N LYS A 264 8.04 -39.05 -25.47
CA LYS A 264 9.09 -40.05 -25.40
C LYS A 264 9.31 -40.44 -23.94
N LYS A 265 9.10 -41.73 -23.63
CA LYS A 265 10.00 -42.46 -22.72
C LYS A 265 11.44 -42.35 -23.29
N LEU A 266 12.04 -41.17 -23.25
CA LEU A 266 13.48 -41.06 -23.27
C LEU A 266 13.89 -41.50 -21.88
N HIS A 267 14.47 -42.70 -21.80
CA HIS A 267 15.33 -43.04 -20.69
C HIS A 267 16.27 -41.85 -20.48
N PHE A 268 16.07 -41.11 -19.39
CA PHE A 268 17.13 -40.30 -18.82
C PHE A 268 18.16 -41.32 -18.31
N THR A 269 19.06 -41.77 -19.20
CA THR A 269 20.32 -42.29 -18.71
C THR A 269 21.02 -41.10 -18.10
N ASN A 270 21.07 -41.08 -16.77
CA ASN A 270 21.99 -40.27 -16.01
C ASN A 270 23.39 -40.52 -16.58
N HIS A 271 23.84 -39.70 -17.51
CA HIS A 271 25.26 -39.47 -17.67
C HIS A 271 25.62 -38.43 -16.62
N GLU A 272 25.81 -38.93 -15.39
CA GLU A 272 26.78 -38.36 -14.47
C GLU A 272 28.08 -38.11 -15.26
N PRO A 273 28.65 -36.90 -15.25
CA PRO A 273 30.04 -36.74 -15.65
C PRO A 273 30.88 -37.51 -14.63
N ALA A 274 31.73 -38.40 -15.15
CA ALA A 274 32.58 -39.32 -14.40
C ALA A 274 33.23 -38.67 -13.17
N SER A 275 32.98 -39.27 -12.01
CA SER A 275 33.66 -38.96 -10.75
C SER A 275 35.16 -39.24 -10.91
N GLN A 276 35.99 -38.20 -10.79
CA GLN A 276 37.41 -38.38 -10.50
C GLN A 276 37.54 -38.84 -9.04
N LYS A 277 37.84 -40.14 -8.87
CA LYS A 277 38.27 -40.73 -7.61
C LYS A 277 39.60 -40.11 -7.18
N VAL A 278 39.58 -39.33 -6.10
CA VAL A 278 40.74 -39.15 -5.23
C VAL A 278 40.49 -40.01 -3.99
N ALA A 279 41.40 -40.97 -3.76
CA ALA A 279 41.36 -41.86 -2.63
C ALA A 279 41.95 -41.18 -1.39
N THR A 280 41.26 -41.24 -0.27
CA THR A 280 41.90 -41.38 1.05
C THR A 280 41.05 -42.25 1.95
N LYS A 281 41.72 -43.30 2.41
CA LYS A 281 41.36 -44.31 3.39
C LYS A 281 41.39 -43.68 4.79
N ASN A 282 40.44 -44.03 5.66
CA ASN A 282 40.70 -44.55 7.01
C ASN A 282 39.39 -44.75 7.79
N ASP A 283 39.20 -46.00 8.19
CA ASP A 283 38.22 -46.52 9.14
C ASP A 283 38.58 -46.10 10.58
N VAL A 284 37.58 -45.80 11.43
CA VAL A 284 37.48 -46.27 12.84
C VAL A 284 35.99 -46.25 13.28
N GLU A 285 35.57 -47.35 13.89
CA GLU A 285 34.26 -47.69 14.47
C GLU A 285 33.89 -46.94 15.79
N PRO A 286 32.65 -47.11 16.32
CA PRO A 286 32.04 -46.23 17.33
C PRO A 286 32.17 -46.73 18.78
N ALA A 287 31.87 -45.85 19.74
CA ALA A 287 31.62 -46.24 21.14
C ALA A 287 30.49 -45.42 21.77
N GLU A 288 29.49 -46.14 22.30
CA GLU A 288 28.52 -45.68 23.29
C GLU A 288 29.19 -45.43 24.65
N ASN A 289 28.68 -44.46 25.43
CA ASN A 289 28.19 -44.71 26.79
C ASN A 289 27.56 -43.46 27.43
N ASN A 290 26.50 -43.74 28.19
CA ASN A 290 25.65 -42.87 28.99
C ASN A 290 26.40 -42.14 30.12
N GLU A 291 25.92 -40.95 30.53
CA GLU A 291 25.49 -40.72 31.92
C GLU A 291 24.72 -39.41 32.15
N VAL A 292 23.84 -39.48 33.14
CA VAL A 292 22.85 -38.52 33.64
C VAL A 292 23.49 -37.52 34.61
N SER A 293 23.17 -36.22 34.55
CA SER A 293 23.05 -35.38 35.77
C SER A 293 22.39 -34.02 35.57
N LYS A 294 21.31 -33.85 36.35
CA LYS A 294 20.68 -32.67 37.01
C LYS A 294 21.07 -31.23 36.64
N SER A 295 20.01 -30.41 36.66
CA SER A 295 19.99 -28.94 36.64
C SER A 295 20.77 -28.27 37.76
N PRO A 296 21.04 -26.97 37.59
CA PRO A 296 20.66 -26.02 38.63
C PRO A 296 19.89 -24.81 38.09
N THR A 297 18.91 -24.42 38.90
CA THR A 297 18.16 -23.17 38.91
C THR A 297 19.06 -21.95 38.97
N GLY A 298 18.91 -21.02 38.02
CA GLY A 298 19.54 -19.70 38.02
C GLY A 298 18.53 -18.59 38.35
N THR A 299 18.74 -17.93 39.47
CA THR A 299 18.06 -16.74 39.98
C THR A 299 18.45 -15.48 39.20
N TYR A 300 17.48 -14.62 38.87
CA TYR A 300 17.71 -13.29 38.30
C TYR A 300 18.10 -12.28 39.39
N PRO A 301 19.01 -11.31 39.14
CA PRO A 301 19.33 -10.27 40.11
C PRO A 301 18.33 -9.11 40.11
N GLU A 302 17.94 -8.70 41.32
CA GLU A 302 17.18 -7.49 41.64
C GLU A 302 17.92 -6.21 41.16
N SER A 303 17.50 -5.61 40.04
CA SER A 303 17.84 -4.19 39.77
C SER A 303 16.82 -3.41 38.93
N ILE A 304 15.65 -3.98 38.59
CA ILE A 304 14.67 -3.32 37.70
C ILE A 304 13.59 -2.55 38.47
N ALA A 305 13.42 -2.79 39.78
CA ALA A 305 12.36 -2.15 40.57
C ALA A 305 12.59 -0.65 40.85
N ASN A 306 13.84 -0.17 40.88
CA ASN A 306 14.14 1.24 41.18
C ASN A 306 14.09 2.17 39.96
N LEU A 307 14.07 1.63 38.73
CA LEU A 307 13.99 2.45 37.52
C LEU A 307 12.53 2.79 37.14
N VAL A 308 11.58 1.93 37.52
CA VAL A 308 10.15 2.10 37.22
C VAL A 308 9.52 3.19 38.10
N MET A 309 9.99 3.37 39.34
CA MET A 309 9.44 4.38 40.26
C MET A 309 9.82 5.83 39.91
N HIS A 310 10.94 6.06 39.22
CA HIS A 310 11.34 7.42 38.81
C HIS A 310 10.64 7.91 37.54
N PHE A 311 10.22 6.99 36.66
CA PHE A 311 9.52 7.37 35.43
C PHE A 311 8.09 7.86 35.68
N GLU A 312 7.37 7.24 36.62
CA GLU A 312 5.99 7.68 36.93
C GLU A 312 5.94 9.05 37.59
N VAL A 313 6.91 9.39 38.46
CA VAL A 313 6.97 10.71 39.13
C VAL A 313 7.27 11.84 38.14
N ILE A 314 8.09 11.60 37.11
CA ILE A 314 8.40 12.58 36.06
C ILE A 314 7.19 12.81 35.14
N VAL A 315 6.44 11.76 34.82
CA VAL A 315 5.24 11.88 33.98
C VAL A 315 4.12 12.62 34.71
N ILE A 316 3.91 12.35 36.01
CA ILE A 316 2.87 13.01 36.81
C ILE A 316 3.20 14.50 37.03
N THR A 317 4.46 14.84 37.31
CA THR A 317 4.88 16.25 37.48
C THR A 317 4.82 17.04 36.17
N GLY A 318 5.13 16.39 35.04
CA GLY A 318 4.96 16.97 33.71
C GLY A 318 3.50 17.30 33.37
N ILE A 319 2.58 16.36 33.60
CA ILE A 319 1.15 16.57 33.30
C ILE A 319 0.54 17.69 34.16
N ALA A 320 0.88 17.74 35.45
CA ALA A 320 0.41 18.81 36.35
C ALA A 320 0.86 20.21 35.88
N SER A 321 2.09 20.35 35.39
CA SER A 321 2.61 21.62 34.89
C SER A 321 1.87 22.11 33.64
N VAL A 322 1.51 21.20 32.73
CA VAL A 322 0.76 21.52 31.50
C VAL A 322 -0.66 21.97 31.84
N ILE A 323 -1.33 21.33 32.79
CA ILE A 323 -2.69 21.69 33.20
C ILE A 323 -2.73 23.10 33.83
N ILE A 324 -1.72 23.45 34.63
CA ILE A 324 -1.61 24.79 35.24
C ILE A 324 -1.41 25.85 34.15
N VAL A 325 -0.52 25.61 33.18
CA VAL A 325 -0.28 26.55 32.06
C VAL A 325 -1.54 26.75 31.22
N VAL A 326 -2.24 25.67 30.88
CA VAL A 326 -3.49 25.75 30.11
C VAL A 326 -4.54 26.56 30.88
N SER A 327 -4.69 26.31 32.19
CA SER A 327 -5.66 27.00 33.05
C SER A 327 -5.36 28.50 33.20
N LEU A 328 -4.09 28.88 33.29
CA LEU A 328 -3.67 30.29 33.33
C LEU A 328 -3.91 30.99 31.99
N ILE A 329 -3.72 30.31 30.87
CA ILE A 329 -4.02 30.85 29.53
C ILE A 329 -5.53 31.06 29.36
N THR A 330 -6.38 30.10 29.75
CA THR A 330 -7.83 30.28 29.71
C THR A 330 -8.28 31.42 30.61
N LEU A 331 -7.73 31.53 31.83
CA LEU A 331 -8.04 32.63 32.74
C LEU A 331 -7.64 33.98 32.14
N ALA A 332 -6.45 34.08 31.54
CA ALA A 332 -5.99 35.30 30.87
C ALA A 332 -6.89 35.70 29.69
N VAL A 333 -7.38 34.73 28.90
CA VAL A 333 -8.33 34.97 27.80
C VAL A 333 -9.69 35.45 28.32
N VAL A 334 -10.17 34.87 29.43
CA VAL A 334 -11.44 35.28 30.05
C VAL A 334 -11.35 36.68 30.64
N VAL A 335 -10.27 37.01 31.37
CA VAL A 335 -10.04 38.36 31.93
C VAL A 335 -9.93 39.42 30.83
N ARG A 336 -9.31 39.09 29.68
CA ARG A 336 -9.25 40.02 28.52
C ARG A 336 -10.61 40.28 27.89
N ARG A 337 -11.56 39.35 28.00
CA ARG A 337 -12.94 39.52 27.51
C ARG A 337 -13.82 40.32 28.48
N THR A 338 -13.55 40.27 29.79
CA THR A 338 -14.34 40.98 30.80
C THR A 338 -13.86 42.41 31.05
N HIS A 339 -12.59 42.73 30.75
CA HIS A 339 -12.04 44.09 30.84
C HIS A 339 -11.30 44.49 29.55
N PRO A 340 -11.99 45.00 28.52
CA PRO A 340 -11.32 45.61 27.37
C PRO A 340 -10.59 46.88 27.82
N VAL A 341 -9.27 46.93 27.56
CA VAL A 341 -8.44 48.12 27.81
C VAL A 341 -8.99 49.28 26.98
N PRO A 342 -9.23 50.48 27.55
CA PRO A 342 -9.68 51.63 26.78
C PRO A 342 -8.58 52.07 25.80
N HIS A 343 -8.92 52.16 24.52
CA HIS A 343 -8.05 52.72 23.49
C HIS A 343 -7.71 54.18 23.84
N THR A 344 -6.44 54.45 24.14
CA THR A 344 -5.91 55.81 24.18
C THR A 344 -5.91 56.38 22.77
N VAL A 345 -6.68 57.44 22.58
CA VAL A 345 -6.73 58.25 21.36
C VAL A 345 -5.37 58.90 21.15
N TYR A 346 -4.63 58.45 20.12
CA TYR A 346 -3.50 59.21 19.60
C TYR A 346 -4.04 60.47 18.92
N ARG A 347 -3.74 61.63 19.53
CA ARG A 347 -4.00 62.94 18.96
C ARG A 347 -2.99 63.16 17.82
N GLU A 348 -3.49 63.34 16.60
CA GLU A 348 -2.68 63.76 15.46
C GLU A 348 -2.04 65.14 15.74
N VAL A 349 -0.74 65.23 15.49
CA VAL A 349 0.01 66.48 15.45
C VAL A 349 -0.18 67.07 14.05
N PRO A 350 -0.66 68.31 13.87
CA PRO A 350 -0.70 68.91 12.54
C PRO A 350 0.70 69.33 12.12
N THR A 351 1.15 68.79 10.99
CA THR A 351 2.28 69.28 10.21
C THR A 351 1.94 70.65 9.63
N ALA A 352 2.61 71.68 10.13
CA ALA A 352 2.63 73.00 9.50
C ALA A 352 3.62 72.98 8.32
N ALA A 353 3.13 73.32 7.13
CA ALA A 353 3.94 73.68 5.98
C ALA A 353 3.50 75.08 5.50
N THR A 354 4.41 76.05 5.67
CA THR A 354 4.83 77.09 4.71
C THR A 354 3.76 77.93 3.99
N PHE A 355 3.72 79.25 4.23
CA PHE A 355 4.20 80.32 3.31
C PHE A 355 3.66 81.72 3.72
N LEU A 356 4.60 82.68 3.69
CA LEU A 356 4.48 84.16 3.67
C LEU A 356 4.02 84.91 4.92
#